data_AF-A0A674HZI5-F1
#
_entry.id   AF-A0A674HZI5-F1
#
_cell.length_a   1.000
_cell.length_b   1.000
_cell.length_c   1.000
_cell.angle_alpha   90.00
_cell.angle_beta   90.00
_cell.angle_gamma   90.00
#
_symmetry.space_group_name_H-M   'P 1'
#
loop_
_entity.id
_entity.type
_entity.pdbx_description
1 polymer ?
#
loop_
_entity_poly.entity_id
_entity_poly.type
_entity_poly.pdbx_seq_one_letter_code
_entity_poly.pdbx_strand_id
1 'polypeptide(L)'
;MASGRPARRTCGIAQRTAGLAQEVLERAKRRKVSWPEPVEEDSERLNAAFASVVEFMSRTTKECEKYYSYVPASRCQENEIKHICRYHSRQAAENLLQTLEQEARKASKDLYIEVSPGTYSVTATSEDMVKQTHMVDVNAGQSIDLTFSI
;
A
#
# COMPACT_ATOMS: atom_id res chain seq x y z
N MET A 1 -45.85 -1.58 63.97
CA MET A 1 -46.13 -0.52 62.97
C MET A 1 -44.82 0.21 62.68
N ALA A 2 -44.37 0.19 61.43
CA ALA A 2 -43.04 0.66 61.03
C ALA A 2 -43.03 2.18 60.80
N SER A 3 -42.11 2.89 61.45
CA SER A 3 -41.90 4.33 61.25
C SER A 3 -40.79 4.53 60.21
N GLY A 4 -41.19 4.92 59.00
CA GLY A 4 -40.28 5.19 57.88
C GLY A 4 -39.45 6.48 58.10
N ARG A 5 -38.16 6.41 57.78
CA ARG A 5 -37.23 7.55 57.83
C ARG A 5 -37.44 8.49 56.63
N PRO A 6 -37.38 9.82 56.78
CA PRO A 6 -37.47 10.72 55.63
C PRO A 6 -36.12 10.85 54.92
N ALA A 7 -36.12 10.57 53.62
CA ALA A 7 -35.02 10.82 52.70
C ALA A 7 -34.87 12.33 52.47
N ARG A 8 -33.97 13.00 53.20
CA ARG A 8 -33.72 14.44 53.07
C ARG A 8 -32.24 14.74 52.89
N ARG A 9 -31.63 14.26 51.80
CA ARG A 9 -30.24 14.60 51.42
C ARG A 9 -29.99 14.85 49.92
N THR A 10 -30.99 14.72 49.05
CA THR A 10 -30.82 14.87 47.58
C THR A 10 -31.05 16.31 47.06
N CYS A 11 -31.80 17.14 47.80
CA CYS A 11 -32.17 18.49 47.36
C CYS A 11 -30.99 19.47 47.32
N GLY A 12 -30.08 19.41 48.29
CA GLY A 12 -28.94 20.33 48.38
C GLY A 12 -27.83 20.08 47.35
N ILE A 13 -27.72 18.88 46.80
CA ILE A 13 -26.76 18.55 45.73
C ILE A 13 -27.30 19.07 44.39
N ALA A 14 -28.57 18.81 44.10
CA ALA A 14 -29.22 19.23 42.86
C ALA A 14 -29.25 20.77 42.67
N GLN A 15 -29.48 21.53 43.75
CA GLN A 15 -29.44 23.00 43.69
C GLN A 15 -28.02 23.54 43.44
N ARG A 16 -26.99 22.92 44.02
CA ARG A 16 -25.59 23.31 43.78
C ARG A 16 -25.15 23.01 42.35
N THR A 17 -25.52 21.83 41.82
CA THR A 17 -25.18 21.46 40.44
C THR A 17 -25.92 22.33 39.42
N ALA A 18 -27.17 22.71 39.70
CA ALA A 18 -27.92 23.64 38.85
C ALA A 18 -27.28 25.04 38.84
N GLY A 19 -26.82 25.54 40.00
CA GLY A 19 -26.11 26.82 40.07
C GLY A 19 -24.79 26.82 39.27
N LEU A 20 -23.99 25.76 39.41
CA LEU A 20 -22.75 25.60 38.65
C LEU A 20 -23.01 25.48 37.14
N ALA A 21 -24.04 24.74 36.73
CA ALA A 21 -24.42 24.63 35.33
C ALA A 21 -24.82 25.98 34.73
N GLN A 22 -25.57 26.80 35.47
CA GLN A 22 -25.93 28.15 35.04
C GLN A 22 -24.69 29.05 34.92
N GLU A 23 -23.75 28.97 35.86
CA GLU A 23 -22.52 29.76 35.81
C GLU A 23 -21.64 29.38 34.61
N VAL A 24 -21.53 28.07 34.31
CA VAL A 24 -20.81 27.58 33.13
C VAL A 24 -21.47 28.08 31.85
N LEU A 25 -22.81 28.04 31.77
CA LEU A 25 -23.56 28.55 30.63
C LEU A 25 -23.33 30.05 30.43
N GLU A 26 -23.42 30.85 31.48
CA GLU A 26 -23.20 32.30 31.38
C GLU A 26 -21.74 32.64 31.05
N ARG A 27 -20.78 31.87 31.56
CA ARG A 27 -19.36 32.01 31.18
C ARG A 27 -19.13 31.63 29.72
N ALA A 28 -19.78 30.59 29.21
CA ALA A 28 -19.72 30.19 27.81
C ALA A 28 -20.36 31.26 26.90
N LYS A 29 -21.50 31.83 27.27
CA LYS A 29 -22.15 32.93 26.55
C LYS A 29 -21.25 34.17 26.48
N ARG A 30 -20.56 34.53 27.57
CA ARG A 30 -19.60 35.64 27.58
C ARG A 30 -18.34 35.38 26.74
N ARG A 31 -17.98 34.10 26.56
CA ARG A 31 -16.89 33.66 25.69
C ARG A 31 -17.34 33.38 24.26
N LYS A 32 -18.59 33.70 23.90
CA LYS A 32 -19.08 33.54 22.54
C LYS A 32 -18.23 34.42 21.63
N VAL A 33 -17.37 33.78 20.85
CA VAL A 33 -16.61 34.43 19.79
C VAL A 33 -17.61 34.76 18.69
N SER A 34 -17.76 36.04 18.37
CA SER A 34 -18.42 36.45 17.13
C SER A 34 -17.46 36.11 15.99
N TRP A 35 -17.69 34.97 15.36
CA TRP A 35 -17.04 34.67 14.10
C TRP A 35 -17.51 35.70 13.07
N PRO A 36 -16.61 36.26 12.25
CA PRO A 36 -17.02 37.02 11.08
C PRO A 36 -18.02 36.20 10.29
N GLU A 37 -19.10 36.82 9.82
CA GLU A 37 -20.00 36.11 8.89
C GLU A 37 -19.17 35.70 7.66
N PRO A 38 -19.40 34.48 7.12
CA PRO A 38 -18.66 34.02 5.97
C PRO A 38 -18.88 35.01 4.83
N VAL A 39 -17.84 35.76 4.47
CA VAL A 39 -17.88 36.59 3.28
C VAL A 39 -17.81 35.61 2.12
N GLU A 40 -18.92 35.44 1.39
CA GLU A 40 -19.02 34.42 0.33
C GLU A 40 -18.02 34.64 -0.84
N GLU A 41 -17.43 35.83 -0.90
CA GLU A 41 -16.60 36.34 -1.99
C GLU A 41 -15.28 35.57 -2.21
N ASP A 42 -14.75 34.87 -1.20
CA ASP A 42 -13.53 34.05 -1.32
C ASP A 42 -13.79 32.54 -1.40
N SER A 43 -15.04 32.09 -1.28
CA SER A 43 -15.39 30.66 -1.29
C SER A 43 -15.11 30.02 -2.65
N GLU A 44 -15.48 30.71 -3.74
CA GLU A 44 -15.23 30.24 -5.11
C GLU A 44 -13.74 30.14 -5.42
N ARG A 45 -12.97 31.14 -5.00
CA ARG A 45 -11.52 31.21 -5.22
C ARG A 45 -10.76 30.14 -4.41
N LEU A 46 -11.20 29.88 -3.19
CA LEU A 46 -10.68 28.81 -2.35
C LEU A 46 -11.04 27.43 -2.93
N ASN A 47 -12.28 27.23 -3.38
CA ASN A 47 -12.71 26.01 -4.06
C ASN A 47 -11.90 25.76 -5.34
N ALA A 48 -11.63 26.80 -6.12
CA ALA A 48 -10.77 26.71 -7.30
C ALA A 48 -9.35 26.29 -6.93
N ALA A 49 -8.76 26.83 -5.86
CA ALA A 49 -7.44 26.44 -5.39
C ALA A 49 -7.41 24.96 -4.96
N PHE A 50 -8.41 24.49 -4.22
CA PHE A 50 -8.53 23.07 -3.87
C PHE A 50 -8.70 22.19 -5.11
N ALA A 51 -9.52 22.61 -6.08
CA ALA A 51 -9.69 21.90 -7.34
C ALA A 51 -8.36 21.80 -8.10
N SER A 52 -7.54 22.86 -8.13
CA SER A 52 -6.21 22.82 -8.74
C SER A 52 -5.26 21.84 -8.03
N VAL A 53 -5.27 21.78 -6.70
CA VAL A 53 -4.46 20.81 -5.94
C VAL A 53 -4.91 19.39 -6.26
N VAL A 54 -6.22 19.13 -6.27
CA VAL A 54 -6.78 17.82 -6.62
C VAL A 54 -6.44 17.42 -8.05
N GLU A 55 -6.50 18.36 -9.00
CA GLU A 55 -6.09 18.11 -10.38
C GLU A 55 -4.60 17.74 -10.46
N PHE A 56 -3.73 18.48 -9.77
CA PHE A 56 -2.31 18.19 -9.74
C PHE A 56 -2.03 16.81 -9.14
N MET A 57 -2.66 16.49 -8.01
CA MET A 57 -2.54 15.15 -7.40
C MET A 57 -3.02 14.05 -8.34
N SER A 58 -4.16 14.24 -9.02
CA SER A 58 -4.69 13.30 -10.00
C SER A 58 -3.71 13.07 -11.16
N ARG A 59 -3.14 14.15 -11.70
CA ARG A 59 -2.10 14.09 -12.74
C ARG A 59 -0.87 13.33 -12.27
N THR A 60 -0.34 13.65 -11.08
CA THR A 60 0.83 12.98 -10.52
C THR A 60 0.58 11.48 -10.30
N THR A 61 -0.57 11.10 -9.76
CA THR A 61 -0.94 9.69 -9.57
C THR A 61 -1.01 8.95 -10.90
N LYS A 62 -1.58 9.56 -11.95
CA LYS A 62 -1.67 8.95 -13.28
C LYS A 62 -0.31 8.79 -13.96
N GLU A 63 0.58 9.78 -13.84
CA GLU A 63 1.94 9.65 -14.37
C GLU A 63 2.74 8.59 -13.61
N CYS A 64 2.52 8.44 -12.30
CA CYS A 64 3.08 7.36 -11.50
C CYS A 64 2.59 5.99 -11.98
N GLU A 65 1.28 5.81 -12.16
CA GLU A 65 0.70 4.58 -12.72
C GLU A 65 1.29 4.25 -14.10
N LYS A 66 1.42 5.25 -14.97
CA LYS A 66 2.02 5.10 -16.30
C LYS A 66 3.47 4.63 -16.21
N TYR A 67 4.29 5.24 -15.35
CA TYR A 67 5.68 4.83 -15.15
C TYR A 67 5.77 3.35 -14.74
N TYR A 68 5.03 2.96 -13.70
CA TYR A 68 5.07 1.58 -13.21
C TYR A 68 4.37 0.56 -14.12
N SER A 69 3.56 1.00 -15.08
CA SER A 69 3.05 0.10 -16.13
C SER A 69 4.13 -0.39 -17.10
N TYR A 70 5.23 0.35 -17.26
CA TYR A 70 6.34 0.00 -18.15
C TYR A 70 7.54 -0.59 -17.41
N VAL A 71 7.63 -0.40 -16.10
CA VAL A 71 8.75 -0.87 -15.29
C VAL A 71 8.41 -2.25 -14.71
N PRO A 72 9.23 -3.29 -14.96
CA PRO A 72 9.04 -4.61 -14.37
C PRO A 72 9.12 -4.57 -12.84
N ALA A 73 8.36 -5.44 -12.19
CA ALA A 73 8.33 -5.55 -10.73
C ALA A 73 9.72 -5.84 -10.12
N SER A 74 10.58 -6.61 -10.81
CA SER A 74 11.98 -6.86 -10.41
C SER A 74 12.81 -5.60 -10.22
N ARG A 75 12.45 -4.50 -10.87
CA ARG A 75 13.17 -3.22 -10.77
C ARG A 75 12.57 -2.28 -9.74
N CYS A 76 11.49 -2.68 -9.06
CA CYS A 76 10.82 -1.90 -8.03
C CYS A 76 11.36 -2.28 -6.64
N GLN A 77 11.65 -1.27 -5.83
CA GLN A 77 11.99 -1.46 -4.42
C GLN A 77 10.73 -1.79 -3.59
N GLU A 78 10.91 -2.39 -2.42
CA GLU A 78 9.78 -2.82 -1.56
C GLU A 78 8.86 -1.64 -1.18
N ASN A 79 9.42 -0.46 -0.94
CA ASN A 79 8.65 0.76 -0.65
C ASN A 79 7.84 1.24 -1.86
N GLU A 80 8.36 1.06 -3.08
CA GLU A 80 7.65 1.40 -4.32
C GLU A 80 6.48 0.42 -4.54
N ILE A 81 6.70 -0.86 -4.29
CA ILE A 81 5.65 -1.89 -4.33
C ILE A 81 4.52 -1.55 -3.33
N LYS A 82 4.89 -1.19 -2.09
CA LYS A 82 3.91 -0.76 -1.07
C LYS A 82 3.14 0.49 -1.49
N HIS A 83 3.80 1.45 -2.15
CA HIS A 83 3.16 2.63 -2.69
C HIS A 83 2.13 2.25 -3.76
N ILE A 84 2.53 1.44 -4.74
CA ILE A 84 1.66 1.03 -5.86
C ILE A 84 0.42 0.32 -5.34
N CYS A 85 0.58 -0.65 -4.45
CA CYS A 85 -0.54 -1.40 -3.88
C CYS A 85 -1.49 -0.55 -3.02
N ARG A 86 -0.99 0.54 -2.43
CA ARG A 86 -1.81 1.39 -1.54
C ARG A 86 -2.57 2.47 -2.29
N TYR A 87 -2.00 3.02 -3.36
CA TYR A 87 -2.52 4.22 -4.00
C TYR A 87 -3.01 4.00 -5.43
N HIS A 88 -2.57 2.94 -6.11
CA HIS A 88 -3.02 2.61 -7.46
C HIS A 88 -4.03 1.48 -7.47
N SER A 89 -4.73 1.33 -8.60
CA SER A 89 -5.83 0.38 -8.74
C SER A 89 -5.38 -1.07 -8.50
N ARG A 90 -6.33 -1.92 -8.10
CA ARG A 90 -6.11 -3.37 -7.93
C ARG A 90 -5.49 -4.01 -9.18
N GLN A 91 -5.83 -3.50 -10.37
CA GLN A 91 -5.27 -3.96 -11.63
C GLN A 91 -3.75 -3.72 -11.72
N ALA A 92 -3.26 -2.58 -11.24
CA ALA A 92 -1.83 -2.27 -11.21
C ALA A 92 -1.07 -3.19 -10.23
N ALA A 93 -1.68 -3.50 -9.08
CA ALA A 93 -1.13 -4.46 -8.13
C ALA A 93 -1.14 -5.90 -8.68
N GLU A 94 -2.21 -6.31 -9.37
CA GLU A 94 -2.33 -7.63 -10.00
C GLU A 94 -1.31 -7.81 -11.14
N ASN A 95 -1.09 -6.78 -11.97
CA ASN A 95 -0.06 -6.80 -13.01
C ASN A 95 1.36 -6.97 -12.42
N LEU A 96 1.62 -6.33 -11.27
CA LEU A 96 2.89 -6.42 -10.55
C LEU A 96 3.12 -7.83 -9.97
N LEU A 97 2.09 -8.41 -9.34
CA LEU A 97 2.14 -9.79 -8.85
C LEU A 97 2.31 -10.80 -9.99
N GLN A 98 1.61 -10.60 -11.12
CA GLN A 98 1.73 -11.44 -12.29
C GLN A 98 3.13 -11.37 -12.92
N THR A 99 3.79 -10.20 -12.92
CA THR A 99 5.17 -10.08 -13.38
C THR A 99 6.15 -10.81 -12.46
N LEU A 100 5.98 -10.70 -11.14
CA LEU A 100 6.78 -11.46 -10.16
C LEU A 100 6.60 -12.98 -10.33
N GLU A 101 5.37 -13.44 -10.53
CA GLU A 101 5.08 -14.85 -10.80
C GLU A 101 5.68 -15.31 -12.15
N GLN A 102 5.65 -14.46 -13.18
CA GLN A 102 6.26 -14.77 -14.46
C GLN A 102 7.78 -14.83 -14.38
N GLU A 103 8.41 -13.98 -13.56
CA GLU A 103 9.85 -14.05 -13.29
C GLU A 103 10.22 -15.32 -12.52
N ALA A 104 9.45 -15.67 -11.49
CA ALA A 104 9.62 -16.94 -10.78
C ALA A 104 9.43 -18.16 -11.71
N ARG A 105 8.44 -18.13 -12.61
CA ARG A 105 8.22 -19.18 -13.62
C ARG A 105 9.27 -19.18 -14.72
N LYS A 106 9.92 -18.05 -15.03
CA LYS A 106 11.05 -18.01 -15.97
C LYS A 106 12.29 -18.65 -15.36
N ALA A 107 12.50 -18.49 -14.05
CA ALA A 107 13.59 -19.14 -13.33
C ALA A 107 13.44 -20.67 -13.24
N SER A 108 12.24 -21.22 -13.49
CA SER A 108 11.94 -22.66 -13.38
C SER A 108 11.70 -23.38 -14.71
N LYS A 109 12.27 -22.90 -15.83
CA LYS A 109 12.09 -23.57 -17.13
C LYS A 109 13.27 -24.48 -17.44
N ASP A 110 12.98 -25.77 -17.57
CA ASP A 110 13.92 -26.75 -18.10
C ASP A 110 14.17 -26.47 -19.60
N LEU A 111 15.42 -26.62 -20.04
CA LEU A 111 15.85 -26.41 -21.42
C LEU A 111 16.18 -27.77 -22.05
N TYR A 112 15.61 -28.04 -23.22
CA TYR A 112 15.93 -29.23 -24.01
C TYR A 112 16.82 -28.86 -25.19
N ILE A 113 17.96 -29.54 -25.34
CA ILE A 113 18.95 -29.29 -26.38
C ILE A 113 19.27 -30.61 -27.08
N GLU A 114 18.98 -30.69 -28.38
CA GLU A 114 19.37 -31.84 -29.19
C GLU A 114 20.79 -31.67 -29.72
N VAL A 115 21.60 -32.71 -29.56
CA VAL A 115 22.99 -32.75 -29.98
C VAL A 115 23.27 -34.05 -30.71
N SER A 116 24.33 -34.06 -31.53
CA SER A 116 24.86 -35.31 -32.07
C SER A 116 25.54 -36.13 -30.96
N PRO A 117 25.74 -37.44 -31.14
CA PRO A 117 26.48 -38.24 -30.16
C PRO A 117 27.91 -37.72 -29.97
N GLY A 118 28.37 -37.64 -28.72
CA GLY A 118 29.69 -37.14 -28.37
C GLY A 118 29.79 -36.66 -26.92
N THR A 119 30.98 -36.21 -26.54
CA THR A 119 31.26 -35.67 -25.20
C THR A 119 31.15 -34.15 -25.21
N TYR A 120 30.32 -33.62 -24.31
CA TYR A 120 30.00 -32.20 -24.20
C TYR A 120 30.32 -31.64 -22.81
N SER A 121 30.72 -30.37 -22.77
CA SER A 121 30.84 -29.59 -21.53
C SER A 121 29.69 -28.60 -21.45
N VAL A 122 28.78 -28.77 -20.48
CA VAL A 122 27.63 -27.90 -20.26
C VAL A 122 27.94 -27.01 -19.07
N THR A 123 27.91 -25.69 -19.27
CA THR A 123 28.17 -24.71 -18.21
C THR A 123 26.97 -23.81 -18.02
N ALA A 124 26.45 -23.75 -16.79
CA ALA A 124 25.41 -22.82 -16.39
C ALA A 124 25.99 -21.73 -15.49
N THR A 125 25.51 -20.50 -15.68
CA THR A 125 25.99 -19.31 -14.98
C THR A 125 24.81 -18.54 -14.39
N SER A 126 24.86 -18.25 -13.09
CA SER A 126 23.87 -17.42 -12.39
C SER A 126 24.28 -15.94 -12.41
N GLU A 127 23.32 -15.05 -12.15
CA GLU A 127 23.49 -13.60 -12.11
C GLU A 127 24.51 -13.18 -11.04
N ASP A 128 24.65 -13.96 -9.97
CA ASP A 128 25.66 -13.79 -8.91
C ASP A 128 27.07 -14.25 -9.32
N MET A 129 27.30 -14.48 -10.62
CA MET A 129 28.57 -14.92 -11.23
C MET A 129 29.05 -16.31 -10.77
N VAL A 130 28.18 -17.10 -10.14
CA VAL A 130 28.45 -18.51 -9.82
C VAL A 130 28.36 -19.33 -11.11
N LYS A 131 29.35 -20.21 -11.33
CA LYS A 131 29.43 -21.08 -12.52
C LYS A 131 29.43 -22.54 -12.08
N GLN A 132 28.62 -23.35 -12.74
CA GLN A 132 28.61 -24.80 -12.57
C GLN A 132 28.77 -25.47 -13.93
N THR A 133 29.75 -26.36 -14.05
CA THR A 133 30.09 -27.06 -15.29
C THR A 133 29.97 -28.57 -15.11
N HIS A 134 29.23 -29.22 -16.00
CA HIS A 134 29.10 -30.67 -16.10
C HIS A 134 29.72 -31.16 -17.40
N MET A 135 30.50 -32.24 -17.33
CA MET A 135 30.92 -33.00 -18.51
C MET A 135 29.99 -34.20 -18.67
N VAL A 136 29.44 -34.35 -19.87
CA VAL A 136 28.47 -35.40 -20.20
C VAL A 136 28.85 -36.06 -21.51
N ASP A 137 28.78 -37.39 -21.52
CA ASP A 137 28.92 -38.19 -22.73
C ASP A 137 27.53 -38.63 -23.20
N VAL A 138 27.16 -38.26 -24.42
CA VAL A 138 25.82 -38.46 -24.98
C VAL A 138 25.89 -39.51 -26.08
N ASN A 139 25.20 -40.65 -25.87
CA ASN A 139 25.08 -41.70 -26.87
C ASN A 139 23.86 -41.50 -27.78
N ALA A 140 23.83 -42.15 -28.94
CA ALA A 140 22.72 -42.03 -29.89
C ALA A 140 21.39 -42.49 -29.26
N GLY A 141 20.39 -41.60 -29.29
CA GLY A 141 19.06 -41.84 -28.69
C GLY A 141 19.00 -41.71 -27.17
N GLN A 142 20.10 -41.33 -26.51
CA GLN A 142 20.15 -41.09 -25.08
C GLN A 142 19.71 -39.66 -24.74
N SER A 143 18.93 -39.50 -23.67
CA SER A 143 18.65 -38.20 -23.05
C SER A 143 19.28 -38.16 -21.65
N ILE A 144 19.85 -37.01 -21.27
CA ILE A 144 20.47 -36.80 -19.96
C ILE A 144 19.88 -35.53 -19.35
N ASP A 145 19.24 -35.68 -18.19
CA ASP A 145 18.71 -34.54 -17.45
C ASP A 145 19.82 -33.94 -16.57
N LEU A 146 20.08 -32.65 -16.75
CA LEU A 146 21.09 -31.91 -16.00
C LEU A 146 20.40 -30.90 -15.09
N THR A 147 20.70 -30.97 -13.79
CA THR A 147 20.25 -30.00 -12.79
C THR A 147 21.44 -29.17 -12.32
N PHE A 148 21.26 -27.85 -12.32
CA PHE A 148 22.25 -26.90 -11.81
C PHE A 148 21.70 -26.22 -10.56
N SER A 149 22.50 -26.17 -9.50
CA SER A 149 22.17 -25.56 -8.22
C SER A 149 22.94 -24.24 -8.11
N ILE A 150 22.47 -23.23 -8.84
CA ILE A 150 23.11 -21.92 -9.07
C ILE A 150 22.15 -20.77 -8.76
#